data_AF-A0A7S3MWQ0-F1
#
_entry.id   AF-A0A7S3MWQ0-F1
#
_cell.length_a   1.000
_cell.length_b   1.000
_cell.length_c   1.000
_cell.angle_alpha   90.00
_cell.angle_beta   90.00
_cell.angle_gamma   90.00
#
_symmetry.space_group_name_H-M   'P 1'
#
loop_
_entity.id
_entity.type
_entity.pdbx_description
1 polymer ?
#
loop_
_entity_poly.entity_id
_entity_poly.type
_entity_poly.pdbx_seq_one_letter_code
_entity_poly.pdbx_strand_id
1 'polypeptide(L)'
;PDPFLASQEMGKDCLAEDDLTRIIIEVLGDPRKEDLSFISRSRRKQIIQNCFTGKQKYNYQEKLNGAPKNLVLVMHKCLQYNPYFRYSASLLLQTSAFSTQPLSLVLESSRPVSPLASNSSDSSSSLASYH
;
A
#
# COMPACT_ATOMS: atom_id res chain seq x y z
N PRO A 1 -36.25 16.92 8.78
CA PRO A 1 -35.28 15.85 9.09
C PRO A 1 -33.95 16.14 8.38
N ASP A 2 -32.95 16.50 9.16
CA ASP A 2 -31.63 16.92 8.68
C ASP A 2 -30.81 15.69 8.20
N PRO A 3 -30.35 15.63 6.94
CA PRO A 3 -29.62 14.47 6.40
C PRO A 3 -28.22 14.28 6.99
N PHE A 4 -27.74 15.20 7.85
CA PHE A 4 -26.41 15.13 8.47
C PHE A 4 -26.29 14.21 9.70
N LEU A 5 -27.41 13.67 10.20
CA LEU A 5 -27.40 12.79 11.39
C LEU A 5 -27.32 11.29 11.08
N ALA A 6 -27.24 10.90 9.79
CA ALA A 6 -27.24 9.49 9.38
C ALA A 6 -25.85 8.87 9.13
N SER A 7 -24.76 9.56 9.44
CA SER A 7 -23.39 9.07 9.14
C SER A 7 -22.63 8.49 10.34
N GLN A 8 -23.29 8.25 11.48
CA GLN A 8 -22.63 7.86 12.73
C GLN A 8 -22.77 6.36 13.06
N GLU A 9 -22.68 5.46 12.07
CA GLU A 9 -22.56 4.01 12.32
C GLU A 9 -21.55 3.31 11.38
N MET A 10 -20.40 3.94 11.13
CA MET A 10 -19.28 3.27 10.43
C MET A 10 -18.03 3.39 11.28
N GLY A 11 -17.66 2.31 11.98
CA GLY A 11 -16.36 2.16 12.63
C GLY A 11 -16.41 1.56 14.03
N LYS A 12 -16.86 0.31 14.18
CA LYS A 12 -16.81 -0.43 15.45
C LYS A 12 -15.69 -1.49 15.51
N ASP A 13 -14.72 -1.41 14.60
CA ASP A 13 -13.52 -2.25 14.63
C ASP A 13 -12.29 -1.44 15.09
N CYS A 14 -12.44 -0.65 16.16
CA CYS A 14 -11.34 0.08 16.75
C CYS A 14 -10.49 -0.88 17.60
N LEU A 15 -9.45 -1.47 17.01
CA LEU A 15 -8.42 -2.17 17.79
C LEU A 15 -7.80 -1.21 18.82
N ALA A 16 -7.61 -1.68 20.05
CA ALA A 16 -6.96 -0.88 21.07
C ALA A 16 -5.52 -0.53 20.63
N GLU A 17 -5.02 0.66 21.01
CA GLU A 17 -3.68 1.14 20.64
C GLU A 17 -2.58 0.13 21.03
N ASP A 18 -2.77 -0.54 22.17
CA ASP A 18 -1.84 -1.56 22.69
C ASP A 18 -1.86 -2.84 21.83
N ASP A 19 -3.03 -3.25 21.33
CA ASP A 19 -3.16 -4.43 20.48
C ASP A 19 -2.51 -4.20 19.12
N LEU A 20 -2.73 -3.02 18.52
CA LEU A 20 -2.07 -2.62 17.28
C LEU A 20 -0.55 -2.57 17.46
N THR A 21 -0.08 -2.00 18.58
CA THR A 21 1.35 -1.93 18.90
C THR A 21 1.95 -3.33 19.03
N ARG A 22 1.24 -4.25 19.69
CA ARG A 22 1.66 -5.64 19.84
C ARG A 22 1.75 -6.38 18.51
N ILE A 23 0.75 -6.22 17.63
CA ILE A 23 0.77 -6.82 16.29
C ILE A 23 1.97 -6.30 15.48
N ILE A 24 2.24 -4.99 15.53
CA ILE A 24 3.40 -4.41 14.86
C ILE A 24 4.70 -5.00 15.40
N ILE A 25 4.83 -5.14 16.73
CA ILE A 25 6.03 -5.73 17.35
C ILE A 25 6.18 -7.21 17.01
N GLU A 26 5.09 -7.94 16.91
CA GLU A 26 5.13 -9.33 16.45
C GLU A 26 5.59 -9.46 14.99
N VAL A 27 5.21 -8.51 14.14
CA VAL A 27 5.57 -8.50 12.71
C VAL A 27 6.93 -7.86 12.44
N LEU A 28 7.43 -6.93 13.24
CA LEU A 28 8.72 -6.27 12.99
C LEU A 28 9.84 -6.76 13.90
N GLY A 29 9.49 -7.42 15.00
CA GLY A 29 10.38 -7.70 16.13
C GLY A 29 10.50 -6.51 17.07
N ASP A 30 11.19 -6.70 18.19
CA ASP A 30 11.36 -5.66 19.20
C ASP A 30 12.20 -4.48 18.66
N PRO A 31 11.77 -3.22 18.85
CA PRO A 31 12.52 -2.04 18.42
C PRO A 31 13.85 -1.90 19.18
N ARG A 32 14.88 -1.41 18.49
CA ARG A 32 16.20 -1.15 19.12
C ARG A 32 16.17 0.13 19.95
N LYS A 33 17.23 0.36 20.72
CA LYS A 33 17.39 1.60 21.49
C LYS A 33 17.39 2.84 20.59
N GLU A 34 18.03 2.77 19.42
CA GLU A 34 18.00 3.86 18.42
C GLU A 34 16.60 4.10 17.83
N ASP A 35 15.74 3.08 17.82
CA ASP A 35 14.36 3.21 17.37
C ASP A 35 13.48 3.83 18.47
N LEU A 36 13.82 3.70 19.75
CA LEU A 36 13.07 4.35 20.83
C LEU A 36 13.51 5.80 21.08
N SER A 37 14.71 6.19 20.65
CA SER A 37 15.28 7.51 20.94
C SER A 37 14.52 8.65 20.28
N PHE A 38 13.93 8.44 19.10
CA PHE A 38 13.17 9.46 18.38
C PHE A 38 11.77 9.72 18.98
N ILE A 39 11.26 8.80 19.81
CA ILE A 39 9.97 8.96 20.46
C ILE A 39 10.16 9.94 21.63
N SER A 40 9.44 11.05 21.66
CA SER A 40 9.58 12.03 22.74
C SER A 40 8.68 11.72 23.94
N ARG A 41 7.52 11.12 23.71
CA ARG A 41 6.50 10.88 24.74
C ARG A 41 6.82 9.65 25.59
N SER A 42 7.10 9.86 26.88
CA SER A 42 7.46 8.81 27.84
C SER A 42 6.38 7.72 27.96
N ARG A 43 5.09 8.08 27.98
CA ARG A 43 3.98 7.11 28.02
C ARG A 43 3.99 6.15 26.83
N ARG A 44 4.28 6.64 25.62
CA ARG A 44 4.37 5.79 24.43
C ARG A 44 5.55 4.84 24.49
N LYS A 45 6.69 5.29 25.00
CA LYS A 45 7.85 4.40 25.23
C LYS A 45 7.48 3.26 26.16
N GLN A 46 6.79 3.56 27.26
CA GLN A 46 6.35 2.53 28.21
C GLN A 46 5.39 1.53 27.58
N ILE A 47 4.38 1.98 26.83
CA ILE A 47 3.45 1.08 26.12
C ILE A 47 4.21 0.14 25.17
N ILE A 48 5.11 0.71 24.35
CA ILE A 48 5.92 -0.05 23.40
C ILE A 48 6.81 -1.06 24.14
N GLN A 49 7.48 -0.65 25.21
CA GLN A 49 8.32 -1.52 26.04
C GLN A 49 7.54 -2.66 26.70
N ASN A 50 6.31 -2.39 27.14
CA ASN A 50 5.42 -3.41 27.71
C ASN A 50 4.92 -4.41 26.66
N CYS A 51 5.03 -4.09 25.37
CA CYS A 51 4.67 -4.96 24.27
C CYS A 51 5.87 -5.76 23.72
N PHE A 52 7.06 -5.64 24.32
CA PHE A 52 8.24 -6.40 23.90
C PHE A 52 7.99 -7.90 24.05
N THR A 53 8.36 -8.64 23.01
CA THR A 53 8.09 -10.08 22.90
C THR A 53 9.35 -10.92 23.07
N GLY A 54 10.54 -10.30 23.06
CA GLY A 54 11.82 -11.00 23.02
C GLY A 54 12.11 -11.65 21.66
N LYS A 55 11.26 -11.42 20.65
CA LYS A 55 11.41 -12.01 19.31
C LYS A 55 12.43 -11.23 18.47
N GLN A 56 13.16 -11.96 17.63
CA GLN A 56 14.09 -11.38 16.68
C GLN A 56 13.37 -10.67 15.52
N LYS A 57 14.11 -9.79 14.83
CA LYS A 57 13.63 -9.03 13.67
C LYS A 57 13.03 -9.97 12.62
N TYR A 58 11.89 -9.57 12.08
CA TYR A 58 11.17 -10.35 11.08
C TYR A 58 11.98 -10.52 9.79
N ASN A 59 12.12 -11.78 9.37
CA ASN A 59 12.77 -12.13 8.12
C ASN A 59 11.73 -12.17 6.99
N TYR A 60 11.58 -11.07 6.25
CA TYR A 60 10.65 -11.00 5.12
C TYR A 60 10.98 -12.02 4.03
N GLN A 61 12.26 -12.42 3.86
CA GLN A 61 12.66 -13.37 2.83
C GLN A 61 12.12 -14.77 3.11
N GLU A 62 12.11 -15.20 4.38
CA GLU A 62 11.54 -16.50 4.78
C GLU A 62 10.01 -16.50 4.69
N LYS A 63 9.38 -15.36 5.02
CA LYS A 63 7.93 -15.25 5.10
C LYS A 63 7.27 -15.02 3.76
N LEU A 64 7.93 -14.30 2.87
CA LEU A 64 7.48 -14.07 1.49
C LEU A 64 8.27 -14.99 0.54
N ASN A 65 8.13 -16.30 0.75
CA ASN A 65 8.81 -17.28 -0.10
C ASN A 65 8.39 -17.09 -1.57
N GLY A 66 9.37 -16.96 -2.46
CA GLY A 66 9.15 -16.67 -3.88
C GLY A 66 9.08 -15.18 -4.25
N ALA A 67 9.08 -14.26 -3.28
CA ALA A 67 9.12 -12.83 -3.59
C ALA A 67 10.49 -12.42 -4.16
N PRO A 68 10.54 -11.54 -5.18
CA PRO A 68 11.79 -10.99 -5.67
C PRO A 68 12.58 -10.29 -4.57
N LYS A 69 13.90 -10.53 -4.51
CA LYS A 69 14.79 -9.92 -3.49
C LYS A 69 14.69 -8.39 -3.44
N ASN A 70 14.47 -7.75 -4.58
CA ASN A 70 14.32 -6.30 -4.67
C ASN A 70 13.05 -5.80 -3.95
N LEU A 71 11.96 -6.57 -4.02
CA LEU A 71 10.71 -6.25 -3.32
C LEU A 71 10.85 -6.48 -1.81
N VAL A 72 11.54 -7.56 -1.41
CA VAL A 72 11.88 -7.83 -0.01
C VAL A 72 12.75 -6.71 0.58
N LEU A 73 13.71 -6.20 -0.20
CA LEU A 73 14.51 -5.04 0.18
C LEU A 73 13.64 -3.80 0.38
N VAL A 74 12.72 -3.51 -0.53
CA VAL A 74 11.76 -2.39 -0.40
C VAL A 74 10.95 -2.54 0.89
N MET A 75 10.41 -3.72 1.18
CA MET A 75 9.66 -3.98 2.42
C MET A 75 10.51 -3.69 3.67
N HIS A 76 11.75 -4.17 3.71
CA HIS A 76 12.67 -3.85 4.80
C HIS A 76 12.93 -2.33 4.92
N LYS A 77 12.99 -1.58 3.82
CA LYS A 77 13.27 -0.14 3.86
C LYS A 77 12.04 0.71 4.15
N CYS A 78 10.82 0.23 3.90
CA CYS A 78 9.59 0.94 4.21
C CYS A 78 9.11 0.67 5.64
N LEU A 79 9.19 -0.59 6.08
CA LEU A 79 8.64 -1.06 7.35
C LEU A 79 9.69 -0.98 8.46
N GLN A 80 9.98 0.25 8.90
CA GLN A 80 10.88 0.56 10.01
C GLN A 80 10.15 1.33 11.11
N TYR A 81 10.49 1.11 12.38
CA TYR A 81 9.94 1.89 13.49
C TYR A 81 10.31 3.36 13.38
N ASN A 82 11.61 3.63 13.26
CA ASN A 82 12.13 4.98 13.14
C ASN A 82 11.87 5.54 11.74
N PRO A 83 11.12 6.66 11.62
CA PRO A 83 10.79 7.26 10.33
C PRO A 83 12.04 7.73 9.57
N TYR A 84 13.11 8.09 10.25
CA TYR A 84 14.36 8.54 9.63
C TYR A 84 15.12 7.41 8.91
N PHE A 85 14.83 6.15 9.23
CA PHE A 85 15.41 4.99 8.54
C PHE A 85 14.54 4.50 7.37
N ARG A 86 13.37 5.10 7.16
CA ARG A 86 12.48 4.73 6.05
C ARG A 86 12.95 5.36 4.75
N TYR A 87 12.81 4.63 3.65
CA TYR A 87 13.00 5.23 2.33
C TYR A 87 11.87 6.21 2.03
N SER A 88 12.24 7.35 1.44
CA SER A 88 11.27 8.28 0.86
C SER A 88 10.68 7.70 -0.42
N ALA A 89 9.52 8.21 -0.84
CA ALA A 89 8.89 7.81 -2.10
C ALA A 89 9.84 7.99 -3.30
N SER A 90 10.56 9.11 -3.37
CA SER A 90 11.53 9.37 -4.43
C SER A 90 12.67 8.34 -4.46
N LEU A 91 13.18 7.95 -3.29
CA LEU A 91 14.24 6.94 -3.20
C LEU A 91 13.74 5.55 -3.58
N LEU A 92 12.48 5.22 -3.26
CA LEU A 92 11.85 3.96 -3.66
C LEU A 92 11.70 3.85 -5.18
N LEU A 93 11.26 4.91 -5.85
CA LEU A 93 11.08 4.93 -7.30
C LEU A 93 12.41 4.76 -8.05
N GLN A 94 13.54 5.08 -7.42
CA GLN A 94 14.88 4.84 -7.98
C GLN A 94 15.38 3.40 -7.78
N THR A 95 14.70 2.58 -6.98
CA THR A 95 15.10 1.19 -6.77
C THR A 95 14.74 0.32 -7.98
N SER A 96 15.51 -0.74 -8.18
CA SER A 96 15.28 -1.72 -9.24
C SER A 96 13.93 -2.43 -9.18
N ALA A 97 13.22 -2.36 -8.04
CA ALA A 97 11.86 -2.89 -7.89
C ALA A 97 10.82 -2.11 -8.72
N PHE A 98 11.09 -0.82 -9.01
CA PHE A 98 10.17 0.07 -9.74
C PHE A 98 10.77 0.62 -11.05
N SER A 99 12.03 0.29 -11.33
CA SER A 99 12.78 0.76 -12.50
C SER A 99 12.26 0.27 -13.87
N THR A 100 11.38 -0.73 -13.91
CA THR A 100 11.01 -1.43 -15.15
C THR A 100 9.72 -0.95 -15.83
N GLN A 101 9.01 0.03 -15.27
CA GLN A 101 7.86 0.61 -15.95
C GLN A 101 8.08 2.10 -16.16
N PRO A 102 8.19 2.58 -17.41
CA PRO A 102 8.10 4.01 -17.65
C PRO A 102 6.71 4.47 -17.20
N LEU A 103 6.66 5.52 -16.37
CA LEU A 103 5.43 6.14 -15.85
C LEU A 103 4.38 6.44 -16.93
N SER A 104 4.80 6.55 -18.20
CA SER A 104 3.94 6.70 -19.36
C SER A 104 2.95 5.54 -19.55
N LEU A 105 3.32 4.29 -19.26
CA LEU A 105 2.44 3.12 -19.45
C LEU A 105 1.41 2.95 -18.32
N VAL A 106 1.67 3.48 -17.13
CA VAL A 106 0.77 3.38 -15.97
C VAL A 106 -0.36 4.41 -16.03
N LEU A 107 -0.12 5.56 -16.68
CA LEU A 107 -1.14 6.59 -16.90
C LEU A 107 -2.08 6.28 -18.08
N GLU A 108 -1.69 5.40 -18.99
CA GLU A 108 -2.56 4.95 -20.10
C GLU A 108 -3.57 3.87 -19.68
N SER A 109 -3.26 3.07 -18.66
CA SER A 109 -4.18 2.02 -18.16
C SER A 109 -5.31 2.54 -17.27
N SER A 110 -5.29 3.82 -16.90
CA SER A 110 -6.29 4.49 -16.06
C SER A 110 -7.21 5.44 -16.84
N ARG A 111 -7.13 5.45 -18.19
CA ARG A 111 -8.13 6.16 -19.00
C ARG A 111 -9.45 5.40 -18.97
N PRO A 112 -10.57 6.04 -18.59
CA PRO A 112 -11.89 5.43 -18.78
C PRO A 112 -12.05 5.13 -20.27
N VAL A 113 -12.47 3.91 -20.58
CA VAL A 113 -12.80 3.49 -21.94
C VAL A 113 -13.92 4.40 -22.42
N SER A 114 -13.58 5.38 -23.27
CA SER A 114 -14.61 6.17 -23.95
C SER A 114 -15.49 5.19 -24.73
N PRO A 115 -16.83 5.30 -24.64
CA PRO A 115 -17.70 4.40 -25.34
C PRO A 115 -17.44 4.52 -26.84
N LEU A 116 -17.16 3.38 -27.45
CA LEU A 116 -16.97 3.18 -28.87
C LEU A 116 -18.19 3.78 -29.60
N ALA A 117 -18.01 4.89 -30.31
CA ALA A 117 -19.01 5.39 -31.23
C ALA A 117 -19.18 4.35 -32.33
N SER A 118 -20.25 3.56 -32.21
CA SER A 118 -20.69 2.59 -33.19
C SER A 118 -21.03 3.31 -34.49
N ASN A 119 -20.15 3.18 -35.48
CA ASN A 119 -20.47 3.47 -36.87
C ASN A 119 -21.55 2.49 -37.32
N SER A 120 -22.79 2.97 -37.41
CA SER A 120 -23.88 2.29 -38.09
C SER A 120 -24.21 3.04 -39.38
N SER A 121 -23.64 2.58 -40.49
CA SER A 121 -24.20 2.84 -41.80
C SER A 121 -23.72 1.76 -42.77
N ASP A 122 -24.30 0.58 -42.60
CA ASP A 122 -24.44 -0.40 -43.67
C ASP A 122 -25.93 -0.67 -43.83
N SER A 123 -26.46 -0.42 -45.04
CA SER A 123 -27.54 -1.20 -45.64
C SER A 123 -27.67 -0.80 -47.12
N SER A 124 -27.19 -1.72 -47.95
CA SER A 124 -27.27 -1.73 -49.40
C SER A 124 -28.67 -2.10 -49.92
N SER A 125 -28.78 -2.14 -51.26
CA SER A 125 -29.80 -2.78 -52.11
C SER A 125 -30.95 -1.84 -52.55
N SER A 126 -31.47 -1.89 -53.77
CA SER A 126 -31.26 -2.69 -54.99
C SER A 126 -32.21 -2.08 -56.05
N LEU A 127 -31.90 -2.11 -57.35
CA LEU A 127 -32.85 -2.67 -58.34
C LEU A 127 -32.22 -2.80 -59.74
N ALA A 128 -32.75 -3.79 -60.45
CA ALA A 128 -32.26 -4.41 -61.67
C ALA A 128 -32.54 -3.64 -62.99
N SER A 129 -31.72 -4.00 -63.99
CA SER A 129 -31.93 -4.19 -65.44
C SER A 129 -33.19 -3.66 -66.13
N TYR A 130 -33.00 -3.05 -67.32
CA TYR A 130 -33.54 -3.44 -68.65
C TYR A 130 -33.44 -2.25 -69.63
N HIS A 131 -32.53 -2.28 -70.61
CA HIS A 131 -32.83 -2.41 -72.05
C HIS A 131 -31.56 -2.41 -72.90
#